data_AF-A0A554KRL3-F1
#
_entry.id   AF-A0A554KRL3-F1
#
_cell.length_a   1.000
_cell.length_b   1.000
_cell.length_c   1.000
_cell.angle_alpha   90.00
_cell.angle_beta   90.00
_cell.angle_gamma   90.00
#
_symmetry.space_group_name_H-M   'P 1'
#
loop_
_entity.id
_entity.type
_entity.pdbx_description
1 polymer ?
#
loop_
_entity_poly.entity_id
_entity_poly.type
_entity_poly.pdbx_seq_one_letter_code
_entity_poly.pdbx_strand_id
1 'polypeptide(L)'
;MKKILIMLVFTAIMTVCLVGCSDGRNDPDKAQNVHPSTNMQNIVNYGNNIYYFPHVEASFGNHLATFLNEHKDLEVVSIAADDYCGHGYTKGYFVVFRKKQLPAENPK
;
A
#
# COMPACT_ATOMS: atom_id res chain seq x y z
N MET A 1 1.84 45.58 -29.29
CA MET A 1 0.61 45.04 -28.65
C MET A 1 0.51 43.50 -28.72
N LYS A 2 0.91 42.83 -29.82
CA LYS A 2 0.87 41.35 -29.91
C LYS A 2 1.76 40.59 -28.89
N LYS A 3 2.90 41.18 -28.49
CA LYS A 3 3.84 40.56 -27.51
C LYS A 3 3.32 40.56 -26.07
N ILE A 4 2.46 41.52 -25.71
CA ILE A 4 1.86 41.63 -24.36
C ILE A 4 0.73 40.59 -24.22
N LEU A 5 -0.01 40.33 -25.31
CA LEU A 5 -1.05 39.30 -25.35
C LEU A 5 -0.46 37.88 -25.18
N ILE A 6 0.69 37.60 -25.80
CA ILE A 6 1.37 36.30 -25.69
C ILE A 6 1.88 36.07 -24.26
N MET A 7 2.39 37.11 -23.61
CA MET A 7 2.89 37.00 -22.23
C MET A 7 1.75 36.72 -21.24
N LEU A 8 0.60 37.39 -21.37
CA LEU A 8 -0.58 37.17 -20.51
C LEU A 8 -1.17 35.76 -20.66
N VAL A 9 -1.15 35.18 -21.87
CA VAL A 9 -1.63 33.82 -22.12
C VAL A 9 -0.69 32.78 -21.48
N PHE A 10 0.62 33.01 -21.51
CA PHE A 10 1.59 32.12 -20.86
C PHE A 10 1.51 32.16 -19.32
N THR A 11 1.25 33.33 -18.73
CA THR A 11 1.08 33.46 -17.28
C THR A 11 -0.20 32.79 -16.79
N ALA A 12 -1.29 32.84 -17.57
CA ALA A 12 -2.56 32.21 -17.24
C ALA A 12 -2.51 30.66 -17.31
N ILE A 13 -1.69 30.09 -18.21
CA ILE A 13 -1.55 28.63 -18.33
C ILE A 13 -0.72 28.04 -17.17
N MET A 14 0.26 28.78 -16.64
CA MET A 14 1.08 28.32 -15.50
C MET A 14 0.35 28.33 -14.15
N THR A 15 -0.74 29.09 -14.00
CA THR A 15 -1.48 29.15 -12.72
C THR A 15 -2.43 27.96 -12.50
N VAL A 16 -2.69 27.17 -13.54
CA VAL A 16 -3.59 25.99 -13.47
C VAL A 16 -2.90 24.74 -12.93
N CYS A 17 -1.57 24.74 -12.82
CA CYS A 17 -0.81 23.54 -12.37
C CYS A 17 -0.68 23.38 -10.85
N LEU A 18 -1.26 24.25 -10.01
CA LEU A 18 -0.98 24.27 -8.56
C LEU A 18 -2.18 24.03 -7.62
N VAL A 19 -3.36 23.67 -8.13
CA VAL A 19 -4.51 23.34 -7.26
C VAL A 19 -4.96 21.91 -7.53
N GLY A 20 -4.17 20.96 -7.04
CA GLY A 20 -4.44 19.54 -7.24
C GLY A 20 -3.66 18.60 -6.33
N CYS A 21 -3.15 19.07 -5.19
CA CYS A 21 -2.75 18.21 -4.08
C CYS A 21 -3.53 18.67 -2.86
N SER A 22 -4.78 18.20 -2.73
CA SER A 22 -5.42 18.21 -1.42
C SER A 22 -4.65 17.21 -0.56
N ASP A 23 -3.67 17.72 0.18
CA ASP A 23 -2.99 17.00 1.25
C ASP A 23 -4.01 16.65 2.35
N GLY A 24 -4.74 15.55 2.15
CA GLY A 24 -5.47 14.87 3.22
C GLY A 24 -4.55 14.11 4.18
N ARG A 25 -3.32 14.61 4.38
CA ARG A 25 -2.20 13.86 4.96
C ARG A 25 -1.98 14.08 6.45
N ASN A 26 -2.72 14.97 7.12
CA ASN A 26 -2.55 15.20 8.56
C ASN A 26 -3.90 15.32 9.28
N ASP A 27 -4.73 14.29 9.19
CA ASP A 27 -5.84 14.10 10.11
C ASP A 27 -5.42 13.09 11.20
N PRO A 28 -5.16 13.53 12.44
CA PRO A 28 -4.71 12.66 13.53
C PRO A 28 -5.78 11.62 13.94
N ASP A 29 -7.01 11.73 13.44
CA ASP A 29 -8.09 10.76 13.70
C ASP A 29 -8.09 9.54 12.75
N LYS A 30 -7.19 9.45 11.76
CA LYS A 30 -7.16 8.28 10.85
C LYS A 30 -6.46 7.03 11.39
N ALA A 31 -5.84 7.10 12.57
CA ALA A 31 -5.35 5.90 13.26
C ALA A 31 -6.46 5.10 13.96
N GLN A 32 -7.73 5.53 13.86
CA GLN A 32 -8.88 4.93 14.55
C GLN A 32 -9.20 3.47 14.14
N ASN A 33 -8.47 2.86 13.21
CA ASN A 33 -8.74 1.51 12.71
C ASN A 33 -7.57 0.53 12.85
N VAL A 34 -6.63 0.73 13.79
CA VAL A 34 -5.53 -0.22 14.04
C VAL A 34 -5.96 -1.23 15.10
N HIS A 35 -6.73 -2.24 14.70
CA HIS A 35 -7.09 -3.39 15.54
C HIS A 35 -6.85 -4.68 14.76
N PRO A 36 -6.31 -5.75 15.38
CA PRO A 36 -6.13 -7.02 14.70
C PRO A 36 -7.42 -7.47 14.03
N SER A 37 -7.37 -7.79 12.73
CA SER A 37 -8.55 -8.35 12.05
C SER A 37 -8.78 -9.75 12.55
N THR A 38 -10.02 -10.08 12.93
CA THR A 38 -10.42 -11.46 13.26
C THR A 38 -10.88 -12.26 12.05
N ASN A 39 -10.90 -11.63 10.86
CA ASN A 39 -11.41 -12.23 9.64
C ASN A 39 -10.34 -12.22 8.54
N MET A 40 -9.86 -13.41 8.14
CA MET A 40 -8.93 -13.59 7.02
C MET A 40 -9.62 -13.85 5.67
N GLN A 41 -10.92 -13.62 5.58
CA GLN A 41 -11.66 -13.81 4.33
C GLN A 41 -11.04 -12.99 3.20
N ASN A 42 -10.96 -13.63 2.03
CA ASN A 42 -10.56 -13.05 0.75
C ASN A 42 -9.05 -12.86 0.52
N ILE A 43 -8.16 -13.30 1.42
CA ILE A 43 -6.73 -13.41 1.07
C ILE A 43 -6.56 -14.52 0.02
N VAL A 44 -6.02 -14.18 -1.15
CA VAL A 44 -5.86 -15.11 -2.27
C VAL A 44 -4.44 -15.65 -2.28
N ASN A 45 -4.31 -16.98 -2.22
CA ASN A 45 -3.01 -17.64 -2.37
C ASN A 45 -2.72 -17.89 -3.85
N TYR A 46 -1.66 -17.27 -4.39
CA TYR A 46 -1.20 -17.43 -5.76
C TYR A 46 -0.14 -18.55 -5.92
N GLY A 47 0.19 -19.26 -4.84
CA GLY A 47 1.28 -20.24 -4.80
C GLY A 47 2.65 -19.57 -4.70
N ASN A 48 3.71 -20.37 -4.57
CA ASN A 48 5.11 -19.90 -4.48
C ASN A 48 5.34 -18.83 -3.40
N ASN A 49 4.61 -18.93 -2.28
CA ASN A 49 4.61 -17.95 -1.19
C ASN A 49 4.18 -16.52 -1.60
N ILE A 50 3.39 -16.39 -2.66
CA ILE A 50 2.81 -15.14 -3.12
C ILE A 50 1.33 -15.12 -2.72
N TYR A 51 0.91 -14.06 -2.05
CA TYR A 51 -0.47 -13.88 -1.62
C TYR A 51 -0.95 -12.49 -2.03
N TYR A 52 -2.24 -12.38 -2.34
CA TYR A 52 -2.88 -11.10 -2.59
C TYR A 52 -3.84 -10.78 -1.44
N PHE A 53 -3.67 -9.60 -0.87
CA PHE A 53 -4.49 -9.06 0.21
C PHE A 53 -5.40 -7.98 -0.39
N PRO A 54 -6.71 -8.24 -0.57
CA PRO A 54 -7.67 -7.25 -1.11
C PRO A 54 -8.09 -6.22 -0.05
N HIS A 55 -7.09 -5.64 0.62
CA HIS A 55 -7.26 -4.68 1.69
C HIS A 55 -6.32 -3.52 1.47
N VAL A 56 -6.72 -2.33 1.90
CA VAL A 56 -5.95 -1.09 1.75
C VAL A 56 -5.72 -0.43 3.11
N GLU A 57 -4.77 0.50 3.15
CA GLU A 57 -4.51 1.35 4.31
C GLU A 57 -4.33 0.54 5.62
N ALA A 58 -4.92 0.99 6.73
CA ALA A 58 -4.84 0.31 8.03
C ALA A 58 -5.42 -1.12 7.98
N SER A 59 -6.44 -1.37 7.15
CA SER A 59 -7.01 -2.72 7.01
C SER A 59 -5.98 -3.71 6.50
N PHE A 60 -5.12 -3.31 5.55
CA PHE A 60 -4.04 -4.17 5.08
C PHE A 60 -3.09 -4.56 6.23
N GLY A 61 -2.63 -3.58 7.01
CA GLY A 61 -1.73 -3.82 8.14
C GLY A 61 -2.31 -4.79 9.16
N ASN A 62 -3.58 -4.62 9.51
CA ASN A 62 -4.27 -5.50 10.46
C ASN A 62 -4.39 -6.94 9.95
N HIS A 63 -4.74 -7.13 8.67
CA HIS A 63 -4.87 -8.47 8.09
C HIS A 63 -3.50 -9.13 7.89
N LEU A 64 -2.46 -8.38 7.52
CA LEU A 64 -1.10 -8.90 7.43
C LEU A 64 -0.58 -9.35 8.81
N ALA A 65 -0.86 -8.58 9.86
CA ALA A 65 -0.49 -8.94 11.23
C ALA A 65 -1.19 -10.23 11.69
N THR A 66 -2.50 -10.36 11.46
CA THR A 66 -3.25 -11.59 11.75
C THR A 66 -2.70 -12.78 10.95
N PHE A 67 -2.46 -12.59 9.65
CA PHE A 67 -1.88 -13.61 8.78
C PHE A 67 -0.54 -14.13 9.31
N LEU A 68 0.38 -13.23 9.69
CA LEU A 68 1.69 -13.63 10.24
C LEU A 68 1.58 -14.33 11.62
N ASN A 69 0.53 -14.04 12.39
CA ASN A 69 0.28 -14.74 13.65
C ASN A 69 -0.18 -16.19 13.42
N GLU A 70 -0.93 -16.45 12.35
CA GLU A 70 -1.36 -17.79 11.94
C GLU A 70 -0.24 -18.54 11.18
N HIS A 71 0.60 -17.82 10.46
CA HIS A 71 1.71 -18.35 9.66
C HIS A 71 3.07 -18.01 10.26
N LYS A 72 3.34 -18.52 11.46
CA LYS A 72 4.55 -18.18 12.23
C LYS A 72 5.85 -18.62 11.58
N ASP A 73 5.79 -19.52 10.60
CA ASP A 73 6.92 -20.00 9.81
C ASP A 73 7.27 -19.07 8.64
N LEU A 74 6.46 -18.05 8.35
CA LEU A 74 6.67 -17.12 7.24
C LEU A 74 7.25 -15.78 7.70
N GLU A 75 8.07 -15.19 6.85
CA GLU A 75 8.55 -13.81 6.96
C GLU A 75 8.30 -13.05 5.64
N VAL A 76 7.94 -11.77 5.76
CA VAL A 76 7.67 -10.90 4.60
C VAL A 76 8.98 -10.60 3.88
N VAL A 77 9.00 -10.79 2.57
CA VAL A 77 10.12 -10.48 1.69
C VAL A 77 9.87 -9.18 0.94
N SER A 78 8.68 -9.04 0.35
CA SER A 78 8.31 -7.85 -0.41
C SER A 78 6.81 -7.64 -0.42
N ILE A 79 6.41 -6.38 -0.59
CA ILE A 79 5.02 -5.94 -0.72
C ILE A 79 4.94 -5.02 -1.93
N ALA A 80 3.98 -5.26 -2.82
CA ALA A 80 3.70 -4.42 -3.97
C ALA A 80 2.20 -4.13 -4.03
N ALA A 81 1.83 -2.86 -4.25
CA ALA A 81 0.45 -2.50 -4.56
C ALA A 81 0.07 -3.08 -5.94
N ASP A 82 -1.21 -3.39 -6.13
CA ASP A 82 -1.73 -3.86 -7.42
C ASP A 82 -1.89 -2.76 -8.47
N ASP A 83 -1.82 -1.49 -8.06
CA ASP A 83 -1.89 -0.28 -8.88
C ASP A 83 -2.95 -0.36 -10.00
N TYR A 84 -4.10 -0.96 -9.68
CA TYR A 84 -5.08 -1.48 -10.62
C TYR A 84 -5.67 -0.45 -11.62
N CYS A 85 -5.48 0.86 -11.43
CA CYS A 85 -6.27 1.87 -12.15
C CYS A 85 -5.55 3.13 -12.67
N GLY A 86 -4.24 3.12 -12.98
CA GLY A 86 -3.58 4.21 -13.75
C GLY A 86 -3.61 5.63 -13.13
N HIS A 87 -4.28 5.79 -12.00
CA HIS A 87 -4.53 7.04 -11.26
C HIS A 87 -4.11 6.90 -9.78
N GLY A 88 -3.27 5.91 -9.45
CA GLY A 88 -2.74 5.71 -8.08
C GLY A 88 -3.71 5.07 -7.09
N TYR A 89 -4.78 4.42 -7.56
CA TYR A 89 -5.71 3.68 -6.71
C TYR A 89 -5.26 2.22 -6.56
N THR A 90 -4.84 1.87 -5.36
CA THR A 90 -4.59 0.49 -4.92
C THR A 90 -5.90 -0.15 -4.46
N LYS A 91 -6.17 -1.40 -4.86
CA LYS A 91 -7.28 -2.22 -4.32
C LYS A 91 -6.78 -3.33 -3.39
N GLY A 92 -5.49 -3.62 -3.45
CA GLY A 92 -4.86 -4.59 -2.59
C GLY A 92 -3.37 -4.68 -2.83
N TYR A 93 -2.73 -5.60 -2.11
CA TYR A 93 -1.29 -5.78 -2.16
C TYR A 93 -0.94 -7.23 -2.46
N PHE A 94 0.02 -7.41 -3.37
CA PHE A 94 0.78 -8.64 -3.46
C PHE A 94 1.84 -8.65 -2.37
N VAL A 95 1.89 -9.73 -1.60
CA VAL A 95 2.88 -9.97 -0.56
C VAL A 95 3.61 -11.26 -0.85
N VAL A 96 4.93 -11.17 -0.91
CA VAL A 96 5.83 -12.32 -1.08
C VAL A 96 6.40 -12.68 0.28
N PHE A 97 6.31 -13.95 0.65
CA PHE A 97 6.89 -14.48 1.86
C PHE A 97 8.03 -15.46 1.56
N ARG A 98 8.87 -15.71 2.55
CA ARG A 98 9.78 -16.87 2.58
C ARG A 98 9.61 -17.60 3.91
N LYS A 99 10.06 -18.85 3.97
CA LYS A 99 10.10 -19.58 5.24
C LYS A 99 11.25 -19.07 6.09
N LYS A 100 10.99 -18.82 7.36
CA LYS A 100 12.02 -18.55 8.36
C LYS A 100 12.99 -19.72 8.39
N GLN A 101 14.28 -19.42 8.33
CA GLN A 101 15.28 -20.42 8.67
C GLN A 101 15.23 -20.61 10.19
N LEU A 102 14.93 -21.82 10.65
CA LEU A 102 15.16 -22.17 12.04
C LEU A 102 16.67 -22.07 12.29
N PRO A 103 17.12 -21.48 13.42
CA PRO A 103 18.53 -21.53 13.77
C PRO A 103 18.97 -22.99 13.80
N ALA A 104 20.10 -23.28 13.16
CA ALA A 104 20.67 -24.62 13.17
C ALA A 104 20.75 -25.10 14.63
N GLU A 105 20.19 -26.27 14.93
CA GLU A 105 20.45 -26.93 16.21
C GLU A 105 21.97 -27.07 16.34
N ASN A 106 22.56 -26.41 17.34
CA ASN A 106 23.95 -26.64 17.67
C ASN A 106 24.09 -28.13 17.99
N PRO A 107 24.91 -28.89 17.25
CA PRO A 107 25.20 -30.26 17.63
C PRO A 107 25.88 -30.22 19.00
N LYS A 108 25.29 -30.97 19.96
CA LYS A 108 25.85 -31.20 21.29
C LYS A 108 27.17 -31.96 21.21
#